data_AF-A0A7J6P6F7-F1
#
_entry.id   AF-A0A7J6P6F7-F1
#
_cell.length_a   1.000
_cell.length_b   1.000
_cell.length_c   1.000
_cell.angle_alpha   90.00
_cell.angle_beta   90.00
_cell.angle_gamma   90.00
#
_symmetry.space_group_name_H-M   'P 1'
#
loop_
_entity.id
_entity.type
_entity.pdbx_description
1 polymer ?
#
loop_
_entity_poly.entity_id
_entity_poly.type
_entity_poly.pdbx_seq_one_letter_code
_entity_poly.pdbx_strand_id
1 'polypeptide(L)'
;LPDCEFWTYGQEDGLTKCWLRTADAGREHNMTFISGNRACGLAAPERRSKWTQGENNCWGAGFTEDMCCDEKYGPSGNPACWDAAHTFEMCCLGHRPYWQGSGGAARSAEL
;
A
#
# COMPACT_ATOMS: atom_id res chain seq x y z
N LEU A 1 2.03 24.57 -7.45
CA LEU A 1 0.59 24.85 -7.63
C LEU A 1 -0.17 24.17 -6.49
N PRO A 2 -0.61 24.94 -5.47
CA PRO A 2 -1.18 24.38 -4.24
C PRO A 2 -2.56 23.73 -4.43
N ASP A 3 -3.28 24.01 -5.52
CA ASP A 3 -4.64 23.48 -5.76
C ASP A 3 -4.67 22.24 -6.67
N CYS A 4 -3.51 21.77 -7.17
CA CYS A 4 -3.44 20.63 -8.07
C CYS A 4 -3.58 19.30 -7.31
N GLU A 5 -4.80 18.81 -7.14
CA GLU A 5 -5.08 17.54 -6.44
C GLU A 5 -4.94 16.30 -7.33
N PHE A 6 -4.79 16.48 -8.65
CA PHE A 6 -4.70 15.39 -9.62
C PHE A 6 -3.64 15.65 -10.68
N TRP A 7 -3.24 14.57 -11.34
CA TRP A 7 -2.29 14.63 -12.45
C TRP A 7 -2.66 13.61 -13.53
N THR A 8 -2.31 13.94 -14.76
CA THR A 8 -2.29 13.03 -15.90
C THR A 8 -0.90 13.06 -16.51
N TYR A 9 -0.39 11.91 -16.91
CA TYR A 9 0.93 11.73 -17.51
C TYR A 9 0.77 10.87 -18.77
N GLY A 10 1.45 11.26 -19.84
CA GLY A 10 1.47 10.50 -21.09
C GLY A 10 2.11 11.29 -22.23
N GLN A 11 1.92 10.82 -23.46
CA GLN A 11 2.56 11.39 -24.63
C GLN A 11 1.55 12.13 -25.52
N GLU A 12 1.87 13.37 -25.89
CA GLU A 12 1.09 14.18 -26.83
C GLU A 12 2.06 14.82 -27.82
N ASP A 13 1.83 14.61 -29.12
CA ASP A 13 2.69 15.09 -30.23
C ASP A 13 4.16 14.67 -30.08
N GLY A 14 4.40 13.43 -29.65
CA GLY A 14 5.73 12.87 -29.42
C GLY A 14 6.42 13.39 -28.14
N LEU A 15 5.80 14.31 -27.42
CA LEU A 15 6.34 14.86 -26.17
C LEU A 15 5.68 14.22 -24.96
N THR A 16 6.50 13.77 -24.03
CA THR A 16 6.06 13.36 -22.70
C THR A 16 5.64 14.59 -21.90
N LYS A 17 4.37 14.65 -21.50
CA LYS A 17 3.79 15.77 -20.75
C LYS A 17 3.16 15.27 -19.45
N CYS A 18 3.17 16.16 -18.46
CA CYS A 18 2.48 15.99 -17.19
C CYS A 18 1.50 17.15 -17.03
N TRP A 19 0.20 16.84 -16.93
CA TRP A 19 -0.87 17.81 -16.76
C TRP A 19 -1.36 17.77 -15.32
N LEU A 20 -1.11 18.85 -14.59
CA LEU A 20 -1.66 19.03 -13.25
C LEU A 20 -3.12 19.51 -13.34
N ARG A 21 -3.99 18.96 -12.51
CA ARG A 21 -5.44 19.20 -12.51
C ARG A 21 -5.92 19.51 -11.10
N THR A 22 -6.94 20.36 -11.00
CA THR A 22 -7.56 20.76 -9.72
C THR A 22 -8.78 19.91 -9.36
N ALA A 23 -9.28 19.08 -10.30
CA ALA A 23 -10.44 18.21 -10.12
C ALA A 23 -10.25 16.87 -10.87
N ASP A 24 -11.07 15.86 -10.54
CA ASP A 24 -11.04 14.52 -11.15
C ASP A 24 -12.15 14.26 -12.17
N ALA A 25 -13.07 15.20 -12.35
CA ALA A 25 -14.18 15.08 -13.30
C ALA A 25 -13.70 15.05 -14.77
N GLY A 26 -14.43 14.33 -15.62
CA GLY A 26 -14.16 14.27 -17.06
C GLY A 26 -13.06 13.29 -17.48
N ARG A 27 -12.76 12.28 -16.65
CA ARG A 27 -11.83 11.21 -17.03
C ARG A 27 -12.44 10.33 -18.11
N GLU A 28 -11.68 10.17 -19.19
CA GLU A 28 -11.97 9.19 -20.23
C GLU A 28 -10.95 8.06 -20.17
N HIS A 29 -11.39 6.85 -20.50
CA HIS A 29 -10.49 5.72 -20.58
C HIS A 29 -9.60 5.88 -21.82
N ASN A 30 -8.31 6.09 -21.59
CA ASN A 30 -7.31 6.14 -22.64
C ASN A 30 -6.09 5.33 -22.19
N MET A 31 -5.66 4.38 -23.02
CA MET A 31 -4.56 3.45 -22.70
C MET A 31 -3.18 4.13 -22.70
N THR A 32 -3.06 5.31 -23.33
CA THR A 32 -1.80 6.06 -23.48
C THR A 32 -1.56 7.03 -22.33
N PHE A 33 -2.59 7.35 -21.55
CA PHE A 33 -2.50 8.31 -20.46
C PHE A 33 -2.76 7.64 -19.12
N ILE A 34 -1.87 7.88 -18.17
CA ILE A 34 -1.98 7.43 -16.80
C ILE A 34 -2.37 8.64 -15.95
N SER A 35 -3.38 8.50 -15.09
CA SER A 35 -3.80 9.58 -14.21
C SER A 35 -3.84 9.12 -12.76
N GLY A 36 -3.55 10.03 -11.84
CA GLY A 36 -3.56 9.77 -10.40
C GLY A 36 -4.04 10.99 -9.62
N ASN A 37 -4.07 10.85 -8.30
CA ASN A 37 -4.22 11.99 -7.41
C ASN A 37 -2.86 12.38 -6.82
N ARG A 38 -2.82 13.52 -6.14
CA ARG A 38 -1.61 14.06 -5.49
C ARG A 38 -0.99 13.10 -4.49
N ALA A 39 -1.82 12.29 -3.84
CA ALA A 39 -1.40 11.26 -2.91
C ALA A 39 -1.03 9.98 -3.69
N CYS A 40 0.16 9.94 -4.31
CA CYS A 40 0.69 8.76 -5.02
C CYS A 40 0.31 7.45 -4.32
N GLY A 41 -0.49 6.60 -4.96
CA GLY A 41 -0.85 5.27 -4.43
C GLY A 41 -1.66 5.24 -3.13
N LEU A 42 -2.03 6.39 -2.54
CA LEU A 42 -2.85 6.50 -1.31
C LEU A 42 -4.25 7.06 -1.62
N ALA A 43 -4.63 7.00 -2.90
CA ALA A 43 -5.78 7.64 -3.50
C ALA A 43 -7.14 6.98 -3.20
N ALA A 44 -7.48 6.88 -1.91
CA ALA A 44 -8.85 6.93 -1.37
C ALA A 44 -8.76 6.82 0.16
N PRO A 45 -9.08 7.88 0.95
CA PRO A 45 -9.22 7.73 2.39
C PRO A 45 -10.41 6.84 2.79
N GLU A 46 -11.24 6.41 1.84
CA GLU A 46 -12.35 5.46 2.00
C GLU A 46 -11.99 4.02 1.57
N ARG A 47 -10.74 3.76 1.16
CA ARG A 47 -10.18 2.40 1.11
C ARG A 47 -8.97 2.23 2.03
N ARG A 48 -8.95 2.97 3.13
CA ARG A 48 -8.80 2.27 4.40
C ARG A 48 -10.15 1.63 4.67
N SER A 49 -10.46 0.55 3.94
CA SER A 49 -11.19 -0.51 4.61
C SER A 49 -10.37 -0.71 5.88
N LYS A 50 -10.96 -0.37 7.02
CA LYS A 50 -10.85 -1.32 8.10
C LYS A 50 -11.23 -2.62 7.40
N TRP A 51 -10.24 -3.39 6.98
CA TRP A 51 -10.46 -4.79 6.70
C TRP A 51 -11.08 -5.24 8.00
N THR A 52 -12.41 -5.30 8.00
CA THR A 52 -13.16 -6.02 9.00
C THR A 52 -12.53 -7.38 8.90
N GLN A 53 -11.67 -7.64 9.87
CA GLN A 53 -11.10 -8.92 10.21
C GLN A 53 -12.11 -10.00 9.79
N GLY A 54 -11.89 -10.66 8.65
CA GLY A 54 -12.89 -11.61 8.14
C GLY A 54 -13.00 -11.89 6.64
N GLU A 55 -12.31 -11.19 5.72
CA GLU A 55 -12.36 -11.57 4.29
C GLU A 55 -11.05 -12.16 3.74
N ASN A 56 -9.98 -12.13 4.54
CA ASN A 56 -8.76 -12.88 4.26
C ASN A 56 -8.81 -14.11 5.17
N ASN A 57 -8.98 -15.28 4.58
CA ASN A 57 -9.01 -16.62 5.17
C ASN A 57 -7.74 -17.02 5.95
N CYS A 58 -6.89 -16.08 6.33
CA CYS A 58 -5.60 -16.27 6.97
C CYS A 58 -5.62 -17.05 8.28
N TRP A 59 -6.71 -16.93 9.03
CA TRP A 59 -6.75 -17.40 10.40
C TRP A 59 -7.87 -18.43 10.57
N GLY A 60 -7.48 -19.68 10.76
CA GLY A 60 -8.37 -20.75 11.24
C GLY A 60 -8.50 -20.74 12.77
N ALA A 61 -9.27 -21.70 13.31
CA ALA A 61 -9.43 -21.84 14.75
C ALA A 61 -8.07 -22.11 15.42
N GLY A 62 -7.65 -21.20 16.33
CA GLY A 62 -6.41 -21.34 17.11
C GLY A 62 -5.20 -20.55 16.59
N PHE A 63 -5.31 -19.91 15.42
CA PHE A 63 -4.27 -19.03 14.88
C PHE A 63 -4.74 -17.58 14.89
N THR A 64 -3.84 -16.66 15.20
CA THR A 64 -4.12 -15.22 15.26
C THR A 64 -2.98 -14.44 14.61
N GLU A 65 -3.28 -13.24 14.13
CA GLU A 65 -2.28 -12.33 13.57
C GLU A 65 -1.11 -12.12 14.53
N ASP A 66 -1.38 -11.83 15.79
CA ASP A 66 -0.33 -11.59 16.80
C ASP A 66 0.56 -12.81 17.01
N MET A 67 0.03 -14.03 16.94
CA MET A 67 0.83 -15.25 17.14
C MET A 67 1.72 -15.57 15.94
N CYS A 68 1.27 -15.22 14.73
CA CYS A 68 1.89 -15.63 13.49
C CYS A 68 2.78 -14.53 12.88
N CYS A 69 2.46 -13.26 13.11
CA CYS A 69 3.18 -12.11 12.58
C CYS A 69 4.08 -11.41 13.62
N ASP A 70 4.26 -11.99 14.82
CA ASP A 70 5.10 -11.43 15.88
C ASP A 70 6.54 -11.19 15.39
N GLU A 71 7.07 -10.00 15.65
CA GLU A 71 8.42 -9.58 15.25
C GLU A 71 9.52 -10.49 15.82
N LYS A 72 9.26 -11.19 16.93
CA LYS A 72 10.23 -12.14 17.51
C LYS A 72 10.62 -13.29 16.57
N TYR A 73 9.77 -13.60 15.60
CA TYR A 73 10.05 -14.64 14.59
C TYR A 73 10.76 -14.10 13.35
N GLY A 74 10.98 -12.77 13.28
CA GLY A 74 11.68 -12.13 12.18
C GLY A 74 10.80 -11.89 10.94
N PRO A 75 11.43 -11.60 9.78
CA PRO A 75 10.73 -11.12 8.59
C PRO A 75 9.87 -12.16 7.87
N SER A 76 9.75 -13.37 8.42
CA SER A 76 8.92 -14.45 7.90
C SER A 76 7.86 -14.94 8.89
N GLY A 77 7.76 -14.32 10.07
CA GLY A 77 6.79 -14.70 11.10
C GLY A 77 6.98 -16.14 11.62
N ASN A 78 6.01 -16.63 12.40
CA ASN A 78 6.08 -17.93 13.04
C ASN A 78 5.94 -19.07 12.02
N PRO A 79 6.97 -19.91 11.78
CA PRO A 79 6.91 -20.96 10.78
C PRO A 79 5.85 -22.04 11.07
N ALA A 80 5.35 -22.13 12.31
CA ALA A 80 4.27 -23.05 12.67
C ALA A 80 2.89 -22.63 12.11
N CYS A 81 2.73 -21.39 11.67
CA CYS A 81 1.47 -20.88 11.13
C CYS A 81 1.29 -21.10 9.62
N TRP A 82 2.37 -21.47 8.92
CA TRP A 82 2.39 -21.42 7.46
C TRP A 82 2.19 -22.78 6.83
N ASP A 83 1.39 -22.80 5.77
CA ASP A 83 1.12 -23.98 4.95
C ASP A 83 1.06 -23.58 3.46
N ALA A 84 0.50 -24.46 2.62
CA ALA A 84 0.38 -24.20 1.18
C ALA A 84 -0.66 -23.10 0.84
N ALA A 85 -1.55 -22.74 1.76
CA ALA A 85 -2.65 -21.80 1.58
C ALA A 85 -2.49 -20.50 2.39
N HIS A 86 -1.75 -20.52 3.49
CA HIS A 86 -1.52 -19.39 4.39
C HIS A 86 -0.02 -19.09 4.47
N THR A 87 0.42 -18.04 3.79
CA THR A 87 1.83 -17.59 3.82
C THR A 87 1.97 -16.26 4.57
N PHE A 88 3.18 -15.99 5.06
CA PHE A 88 3.51 -14.73 5.74
C PHE A 88 3.18 -13.50 4.88
N GLU A 89 3.47 -13.55 3.59
CA GLU A 89 3.23 -12.45 2.66
C GLU A 89 1.74 -12.17 2.49
N MET A 90 0.93 -13.22 2.43
CA MET A 90 -0.52 -13.10 2.28
C MET A 90 -1.18 -12.57 3.55
N CYS A 91 -0.70 -13.01 4.72
CA CYS A 91 -1.39 -12.80 5.99
C CYS A 91 -0.84 -11.68 6.87
N CYS A 92 0.44 -11.31 6.73
CA CYS A 92 1.08 -10.29 7.54
C CYS A 92 1.46 -9.03 6.75
N LEU A 93 1.82 -9.14 5.46
CA LEU A 93 2.23 -7.98 4.67
C LEU A 93 1.04 -7.11 4.18
N GLY A 94 -0.19 -7.67 4.19
CA GLY A 94 -1.40 -6.93 3.84
C GLY A 94 -1.91 -5.95 4.92
N HIS A 95 -1.41 -6.04 6.15
CA HIS A 95 -1.91 -5.27 7.31
C HIS A 95 -0.91 -4.28 7.91
N ARG A 96 0.36 -4.30 7.49
CA ARG A 96 1.38 -3.37 8.01
C ARG A 96 1.79 -2.40 6.92
N PRO A 97 1.42 -1.11 7.00
CA PRO A 97 1.97 -0.11 6.11
C PRO A 97 3.46 -0.02 6.44
N TYR A 98 4.27 -0.66 5.61
CA TYR A 98 5.70 -0.47 5.56
C TYR A 98 6.45 -0.87 6.85
N TRP A 99 7.05 -2.07 6.83
CA TRP A 99 8.39 -2.32 7.37
C TRP A 99 8.86 -1.35 8.49
N GLN A 100 8.39 -1.52 9.72
CA GLN A 100 9.14 -1.11 10.90
C GLN A 100 9.89 -2.33 11.40
N GLY A 101 11.03 -2.60 10.75
CA GLY A 101 12.03 -3.49 11.31
C GLY A 101 12.55 -2.89 12.61
N SER A 102 12.41 -3.62 13.70
CA SER A 102 13.20 -3.43 14.90
C SER A 102 14.69 -3.63 14.54
N GLY A 103 15.43 -2.54 14.35
CA GLY A 103 16.88 -2.59 14.19
C GLY A 103 17.54 -1.30 13.67
N GLY A 104 17.94 -0.40 14.58
CA GLY A 104 19.18 0.37 14.45
C GLY A 104 19.19 1.66 13.62
N ALA A 105 19.28 2.79 14.34
CA ALA A 105 19.93 4.06 13.96
C ALA A 105 19.45 4.81 12.70
N ALA A 106 18.35 5.55 12.83
CA ALA A 106 18.24 6.85 12.17
C ALA A 106 19.02 7.88 13.02
N ARG A 107 20.27 8.16 12.64
CA ARG A 107 21.03 9.27 13.24
C ARG A 107 20.32 10.58 12.93
N SER A 108 20.30 11.45 13.93
CA SER A 108 19.78 12.81 13.91
C SER A 108 20.10 13.56 12.62
N ALA A 109 19.07 14.17 12.03
CA ALA A 109 19.27 15.37 11.23
C ALA A 109 18.92 16.55 12.14
N GLU A 110 19.95 17.19 12.69
CA GLU A 110 19.86 18.54 13.25
C GLU A 110 19.99 19.55 12.10
N LEU A 111 19.04 20.49 12.07
CA LEU A 111 18.92 21.77 11.33
C LEU A 111 19.27 21.80 9.83
#